data_AF-A0A7R9QSA6-F1
#
_entry.id   AF-A0A7R9QSA6-F1
#
_cell.length_a   1.000
_cell.length_b   1.000
_cell.length_c   1.000
_cell.angle_alpha   90.00
_cell.angle_beta   90.00
_cell.angle_gamma   90.00
#
_symmetry.space_group_name_H-M   'P 1'
#
loop_
_entity.id
_entity.type
_entity.pdbx_description
1 polymer ?
#
loop_
_entity_poly.entity_id
_entity_poly.type
_entity_poly.pdbx_seq_one_letter_code
_entity_poly.pdbx_strand_id
1 'polypeptide(L)'
;MHENSTLHDPEEDTNCTPGGENGNYIMFARATSGDKRNNNKFSPCSLKSINAVLNTKAKSVKGCFQEPQDSICGNEVVETGEECDCGWEEDCKEPCCYPMRTNPPHDEVPCRCEPLLSPLMSYPYH
;
A
#
# COMPACT_ATOMS: atom_id res chain seq x y z
N MET A 1 -14.76 8.20 -1.27
CA MET A 1 -14.57 7.03 -2.15
C MET A 1 -14.84 5.80 -1.31
N HIS A 2 -15.77 4.93 -1.74
CA HIS A 2 -16.02 3.64 -1.10
C HIS A 2 -15.69 2.54 -2.12
N GLU A 3 -14.43 2.12 -2.15
CA GLU A 3 -13.97 1.03 -3.04
C GLU A 3 -14.32 -0.36 -2.49
N ASN A 4 -14.42 -0.49 -1.16
CA ASN A 4 -15.01 -1.66 -0.53
C ASN A 4 -16.50 -1.38 -0.36
N SER A 5 -17.40 -2.31 -0.72
CA SER A 5 -18.86 -2.11 -0.69
C SER A 5 -19.44 -2.04 0.73
N THR A 6 -18.83 -1.29 1.62
CA THR A 6 -19.36 -0.88 2.91
C THR A 6 -20.22 0.35 2.68
N LEU A 7 -21.54 0.18 2.87
CA LEU A 7 -22.42 1.32 3.05
C LEU A 7 -21.95 2.13 4.28
N HIS A 8 -22.28 3.41 4.30
CA HIS A 8 -22.07 4.23 5.49
C HIS A 8 -22.75 3.60 6.71
N ASP A 9 -22.17 3.82 7.89
CA ASP A 9 -22.75 3.37 9.14
C ASP A 9 -24.18 3.96 9.31
N PRO A 10 -25.18 3.16 9.72
CA PRO A 10 -26.55 3.64 9.87
C PRO A 10 -26.65 4.73 10.94
N GLU A 11 -27.13 5.92 10.55
CA GLU A 11 -27.21 7.11 11.43
C GLU A 11 -28.11 6.90 12.66
N GLU A 12 -29.07 5.98 12.60
CA GLU A 12 -30.01 5.70 13.68
C GLU A 12 -29.54 4.60 14.66
N ASP A 13 -28.46 3.88 14.35
CA ASP A 13 -27.92 2.83 15.22
C ASP A 13 -26.75 3.35 16.06
N THR A 14 -27.02 3.66 17.33
CA THR A 14 -26.00 4.16 18.26
C THR A 14 -24.84 3.18 18.50
N ASN A 15 -24.99 1.90 18.18
CA ASN A 15 -23.87 0.96 18.24
C ASN A 15 -22.83 1.25 17.16
N CYS A 16 -23.26 1.83 16.04
CA CYS A 16 -22.44 2.10 14.87
C CYS A 16 -22.20 3.59 14.62
N THR A 17 -23.01 4.46 15.21
CA THR A 17 -22.86 5.93 15.16
C THR A 17 -22.96 6.56 16.55
N PRO A 18 -22.07 6.21 17.51
CA PRO A 18 -22.21 6.60 18.91
C PRO A 18 -21.99 8.10 19.18
N GLY A 19 -21.28 8.81 18.30
CA GLY A 19 -20.99 10.24 18.45
C GLY A 19 -20.28 10.60 19.77
N GLY A 20 -20.60 11.80 20.28
CA GLY A 20 -20.17 12.27 21.59
C GLY A 20 -18.65 12.42 21.78
N GLU A 21 -18.17 12.09 22.98
CA GLU A 21 -16.76 12.21 23.35
C GLU A 21 -15.86 11.27 22.53
N ASN A 22 -16.31 10.03 22.30
CA ASN A 22 -15.57 9.02 21.56
C ASN A 22 -15.64 9.20 20.03
N GLY A 23 -16.59 9.99 19.54
CA GLY A 23 -16.80 10.27 18.12
C GLY A 23 -17.39 9.09 17.34
N ASN A 24 -17.65 9.33 16.07
CA ASN A 24 -18.14 8.30 15.15
C ASN A 24 -17.00 7.47 14.56
N TYR A 25 -17.34 6.31 13.97
CA TYR A 25 -16.38 5.43 13.31
C TYR A 25 -16.02 5.93 11.90
N ILE A 26 -14.99 5.32 11.28
CA ILE A 26 -14.46 5.69 9.95
C ILE A 26 -15.55 5.77 8.87
N MET A 27 -16.55 4.90 8.94
CA MET A 27 -17.59 4.76 7.92
C MET A 27 -18.81 5.64 8.16
N PHE A 28 -18.74 6.59 9.10
CA PHE A 28 -19.79 7.57 9.31
C PHE A 28 -20.06 8.39 8.04
N ALA A 29 -21.34 8.73 7.81
CA ALA A 29 -21.77 9.40 6.58
C ALA A 29 -21.24 10.83 6.41
N ARG A 30 -20.68 11.44 7.47
CA ARG A 30 -20.27 12.85 7.50
C ARG A 30 -18.82 12.96 7.95
N ALA A 31 -18.21 14.11 7.67
CA ALA A 31 -16.85 14.41 8.07
C ALA A 31 -16.65 14.22 9.59
N THR A 32 -15.59 13.51 9.96
CA THR A 32 -15.12 13.34 11.34
C THR A 32 -13.87 14.19 11.56
N SER A 33 -13.65 14.63 12.80
CA SER A 33 -12.50 15.47 13.17
C SER A 33 -11.18 14.70 13.20
N GLY A 34 -11.23 13.36 13.24
CA GLY A 34 -10.07 12.48 13.17
C GLY A 34 -9.31 12.30 14.50
N ASP A 35 -9.63 13.11 15.51
CA ASP A 35 -8.96 13.17 16.81
C ASP A 35 -9.61 12.27 17.88
N LYS A 36 -10.84 11.77 17.62
CA LYS A 36 -11.59 10.99 18.60
C LYS A 36 -11.29 9.50 18.50
N ARG A 37 -11.47 8.80 19.62
CA ARG A 37 -11.12 7.38 19.82
C ARG A 37 -11.68 6.41 18.77
N ASN A 38 -12.85 6.70 18.19
CA ASN A 38 -13.48 5.84 17.18
C ASN A 38 -13.11 6.23 15.75
N ASN A 39 -12.52 7.41 15.51
CA ASN A 39 -12.25 7.92 14.16
C ASN A 39 -11.18 7.11 13.40
N ASN A 40 -10.43 6.25 14.09
CA ASN A 40 -9.47 5.31 13.49
C ASN A 40 -9.94 3.84 13.56
N LYS A 41 -11.23 3.61 13.78
CA LYS A 41 -11.81 2.25 13.90
C LYS A 41 -13.01 2.08 12.98
N PHE A 42 -13.25 0.84 12.59
CA PHE A 42 -14.51 0.42 11.98
C PHE A 42 -15.55 0.12 13.05
N SER A 43 -16.81 0.47 12.76
CA SER A 43 -17.95 0.14 13.61
C SER A 43 -18.28 -1.36 13.56
N PRO A 44 -19.10 -1.88 14.50
CA PRO A 44 -19.63 -3.24 14.41
C PRO A 44 -20.41 -3.51 13.09
N CYS A 45 -21.16 -2.52 12.59
CA CYS A 45 -21.91 -2.63 11.34
C CYS A 45 -20.97 -2.73 10.13
N SER A 46 -19.96 -1.87 10.09
CA SER A 46 -18.93 -1.87 9.07
C SER A 46 -18.17 -3.19 9.03
N LEU A 47 -17.74 -3.70 10.19
CA LEU A 47 -17.04 -4.98 10.29
C LEU A 47 -17.87 -6.15 9.74
N LYS A 48 -19.18 -6.17 10.00
CA LYS A 48 -20.08 -7.20 9.44
C LYS A 48 -20.11 -7.16 7.92
N SER A 49 -20.22 -5.97 7.33
CA SER A 49 -20.23 -5.77 5.88
C SER A 49 -18.88 -6.12 5.24
N ILE A 50 -17.77 -5.64 5.83
CA ILE A 50 -16.41 -5.96 5.37
C ILE A 50 -16.20 -7.48 5.36
N ASN A 51 -16.59 -8.18 6.43
CA ASN A 51 -16.39 -9.62 6.52
C ASN A 51 -17.18 -10.37 5.43
N ALA A 52 -18.41 -9.94 5.11
CA ALA A 52 -19.19 -10.52 4.01
C ALA A 52 -18.48 -10.36 2.64
N VAL A 53 -17.88 -9.20 2.39
CA VAL A 53 -17.10 -8.96 1.16
C VAL A 53 -15.84 -9.80 1.16
N LEU A 54 -15.06 -9.82 2.25
CA LEU A 54 -13.82 -10.58 2.35
C LEU A 54 -14.05 -12.09 2.17
N ASN A 55 -15.15 -12.64 2.68
CA ASN A 55 -15.49 -14.05 2.44
C ASN A 55 -15.68 -14.38 0.94
N THR A 56 -16.11 -13.39 0.15
CA THR A 56 -16.34 -13.55 -1.30
C THR A 56 -15.13 -13.17 -2.13
N LYS A 57 -14.41 -12.11 -1.75
CA LYS A 57 -13.38 -11.46 -2.57
C LYS A 57 -11.95 -11.79 -2.14
N ALA A 58 -11.75 -12.18 -0.88
CA ALA A 58 -10.44 -12.55 -0.36
C ALA A 58 -10.32 -14.06 -0.12
N LYS A 59 -11.31 -14.68 0.54
CA LYS A 59 -11.26 -16.10 0.94
C LYS A 59 -11.79 -17.08 -0.11
N SER A 60 -12.40 -16.58 -1.18
CA SER A 60 -12.89 -17.43 -2.27
C SER A 60 -11.80 -17.65 -3.30
N VAL A 61 -11.83 -18.80 -3.98
CA VAL A 61 -10.98 -19.11 -5.15
C VAL A 61 -11.21 -18.15 -6.35
N LYS A 62 -12.27 -17.34 -6.31
CA LYS A 62 -12.55 -16.28 -7.29
C LYS A 62 -11.98 -14.91 -6.87
N GLY A 63 -11.37 -14.83 -5.69
CA GLY A 63 -10.75 -13.63 -5.17
C GLY A 63 -9.41 -13.32 -5.85
N CYS A 64 -8.97 -12.06 -5.76
CA CYS A 64 -7.66 -11.60 -6.26
C CYS A 64 -6.69 -11.22 -5.14
N PHE A 65 -7.07 -11.46 -3.88
CA PHE A 65 -6.18 -11.23 -2.74
C PHE A 65 -5.02 -12.22 -2.82
N GLN A 66 -3.81 -11.70 -2.65
CA GLN A 66 -2.58 -12.47 -2.57
C GLN A 66 -2.07 -12.44 -1.14
N GLU A 67 -1.23 -13.39 -0.77
CA GLU A 67 -0.52 -13.34 0.51
C GLU A 67 0.27 -12.02 0.61
N PRO A 68 0.35 -11.41 1.80
CA PRO A 68 1.18 -10.22 1.99
C PRO A 68 2.61 -10.49 1.51
N GLN A 69 3.14 -9.61 0.67
CA GLN A 69 4.55 -9.63 0.30
C GLN A 69 5.32 -8.75 1.28
N ASP A 70 6.48 -9.21 1.73
CA ASP A 70 7.34 -8.46 2.67
C ASP A 70 8.01 -7.24 2.02
N SER A 71 8.12 -7.26 0.68
CA SER A 71 8.64 -6.18 -0.15
C SER A 71 8.08 -6.28 -1.57
N ILE A 72 7.86 -5.12 -2.21
CA ILE A 72 7.40 -5.00 -3.59
C ILE A 72 8.32 -4.03 -4.34
N CYS A 73 9.36 -4.57 -4.95
CA CYS A 73 10.27 -3.81 -5.79
C CYS A 73 9.55 -3.14 -6.97
N GLY A 74 9.76 -1.83 -7.13
CA GLY A 74 9.18 -0.99 -8.18
C GLY A 74 7.97 -0.17 -7.70
N ASN A 75 7.71 -0.09 -6.40
CA ASN A 75 6.64 0.71 -5.80
C ASN A 75 7.14 2.06 -5.24
N GLU A 76 8.43 2.38 -5.46
CA GLU A 76 9.12 3.59 -5.00
C GLU A 76 9.24 3.71 -3.46
N VAL A 77 9.12 2.58 -2.75
CA VAL A 77 9.26 2.51 -1.29
C VAL A 77 10.30 1.46 -0.95
N VAL A 78 11.40 1.88 -0.31
CA VAL A 78 12.42 0.93 0.13
C VAL A 78 11.86 0.06 1.27
N GLU A 79 11.66 -1.22 0.99
CA GLU A 79 11.13 -2.20 1.92
C GLU A 79 12.22 -3.19 2.42
N THR A 80 11.83 -4.14 3.26
CA THR A 80 12.81 -5.05 3.88
C THR A 80 13.43 -5.95 2.80
N GLY A 81 14.76 -5.90 2.71
CA GLY A 81 15.54 -6.71 1.78
C GLY A 81 15.98 -5.96 0.51
N GLU A 82 15.53 -4.71 0.32
CA GLU A 82 15.93 -3.82 -0.77
C GLU A 82 17.02 -2.85 -0.32
N GLU A 83 17.81 -2.35 -1.27
CA GLU A 83 18.82 -1.31 -1.02
C GLU A 83 18.36 0.06 -1.54
N CYS A 84 17.49 0.05 -2.54
CA CYS A 84 16.88 1.20 -3.18
C CYS A 84 15.57 0.74 -3.85
N ASP A 85 14.67 1.66 -4.18
CA ASP A 85 13.55 1.42 -5.09
C ASP A 85 13.24 2.72 -5.83
N CYS A 86 13.62 2.77 -7.11
CA CYS A 86 13.40 3.92 -7.98
C CYS A 86 12.20 3.74 -8.92
N GLY A 87 11.40 2.69 -8.73
CA GLY A 87 10.29 2.34 -9.62
C GLY A 87 10.71 1.50 -10.83
N TRP A 88 9.88 1.56 -11.88
CA TRP A 88 10.07 0.82 -13.13
C TRP A 88 11.08 1.51 -14.06
N GLU A 89 11.61 0.78 -15.05
CA GLU A 89 12.62 1.30 -15.99
C GLU A 89 12.23 2.60 -16.70
N GLU A 90 10.95 2.76 -17.03
CA GLU A 90 10.41 3.98 -17.64
C GLU A 90 10.43 5.22 -16.73
N ASP A 91 10.38 5.01 -15.41
CA ASP A 91 10.19 6.07 -14.40
C ASP A 91 11.45 6.32 -13.57
N CYS A 92 12.33 5.31 -13.46
CA CYS A 92 13.54 5.34 -12.66
C CYS A 92 14.58 6.31 -13.24
N LYS A 93 14.89 7.34 -12.44
CA LYS A 93 15.88 8.37 -12.77
C LYS A 93 17.13 8.30 -11.88
N GLU A 94 17.15 7.36 -10.95
CA GLU A 94 18.25 7.22 -10.00
C GLU A 94 19.39 6.44 -10.62
N PRO A 95 20.55 7.07 -10.89
CA PRO A 95 21.66 6.42 -11.57
C PRO A 95 22.35 5.34 -10.73
N CYS A 96 22.00 5.21 -9.46
CA CYS A 96 22.59 4.24 -8.54
C CYS A 96 21.66 3.09 -8.21
N CYS A 97 20.46 3.00 -8.79
CA CYS A 97 19.51 1.95 -8.49
C CYS A 97 19.15 1.18 -9.76
N TYR A 98 19.24 -0.15 -9.72
CA TYR A 98 18.73 -0.97 -10.79
C TYR A 98 17.18 -0.94 -10.78
N PRO A 99 16.54 -0.48 -11.87
CA PRO A 99 15.09 -0.35 -11.92
C PRO A 99 14.39 -1.71 -11.94
N MET A 100 13.12 -1.71 -11.56
CA MET A 100 12.25 -2.86 -11.77
C MET A 100 12.02 -3.13 -13.26
N ARG A 101 12.24 -4.37 -13.67
CA ARG A 101 12.07 -4.87 -15.04
C ARG A 101 11.38 -6.23 -15.02
N THR A 102 10.59 -6.54 -16.06
CA THR A 102 9.97 -7.86 -16.19
C THR A 102 11.01 -8.97 -16.41
N ASN A 103 12.08 -8.67 -17.15
CA ASN A 103 13.17 -9.61 -17.44
C ASN A 103 14.52 -8.91 -17.19
N PRO A 104 14.96 -8.77 -15.92
CA PRO A 104 16.22 -8.14 -15.60
C PRO A 104 17.42 -9.01 -16.03
N PRO A 105 18.55 -8.39 -16.45
CA PRO A 105 19.83 -9.08 -16.56
C PRO A 105 20.23 -9.76 -15.24
N HIS A 106 21.02 -10.84 -15.33
CA HIS A 106 21.41 -11.61 -14.15
C HIS A 106 22.28 -10.82 -13.15
N ASP A 107 23.04 -9.86 -13.65
CA ASP A 107 23.94 -8.97 -12.92
C ASP A 107 23.29 -7.66 -12.45
N GLU A 108 22.10 -7.35 -12.93
CA GLU A 108 21.34 -6.14 -12.61
C GLU A 108 20.07 -6.51 -11.84
N VAL A 109 20.26 -6.99 -10.61
CA VAL A 109 19.13 -7.37 -9.75
C VAL A 109 18.34 -6.11 -9.37
N PRO A 110 17.03 -6.03 -9.68
CA PRO A 110 16.21 -4.87 -9.33
C PRO A 110 16.22 -4.55 -7.84
N CYS A 111 16.07 -3.26 -7.52
CA CYS A 111 16.07 -2.75 -6.14
C CYS A 111 17.36 -3.05 -5.36
N ARG A 112 18.45 -3.28 -6.11
CA ARG A 112 19.83 -3.24 -5.63
C ARG A 112 20.52 -2.02 -6.18
N CYS A 113 21.47 -1.49 -5.42
CA CYS A 113 22.29 -0.41 -5.92
C CYS A 113 23.23 -0.93 -7.02
N GLU A 114 23.44 -0.14 -8.06
CA GLU A 114 24.54 -0.40 -9.00
C GLU A 114 25.84 -0.44 -8.19
N PRO A 115 26.73 -1.42 -8.39
CA PRO A 115 28.04 -1.36 -7.81
C PRO A 115 28.67 -0.09 -8.37
N LEU A 116 28.87 0.91 -7.50
CA LEU A 116 29.59 2.14 -7.81
C LEU A 116 30.75 1.72 -8.70
N LEU A 117 30.71 2.13 -9.98
CA LEU A 117 31.84 1.96 -10.88
C LEU A 117 33.06 2.38 -10.08
N SER A 118 33.86 1.40 -9.66
CA SER A 118 35.20 1.65 -9.16
C SER A 118 35.82 2.59 -10.18
N PRO A 119 36.38 3.74 -9.81
CA PRO A 119 36.88 4.73 -10.77
C PRO A 119 38.12 4.16 -11.47
N LEU A 120 37.87 3.27 -12.41
CA LEU A 120 38.83 2.56 -13.25
C LEU A 120 38.15 2.37 -14.61
N MET A 121 37.81 3.49 -15.27
CA MET A 121 37.86 3.71 -16.73
C MET A 121 37.75 5.24 -16.93
N SER A 122 38.90 5.92 -16.89
CA SER A 122 39.52 6.54 -18.07
C SER A 122 38.76 7.76 -18.61
N TYR A 123 39.16 8.94 -18.15
CA TYR A 123 39.07 10.16 -18.96
C TYR A 123 39.78 9.91 -20.30
N PRO A 124 39.13 9.99 -21.47
CA PRO A 124 39.85 10.29 -22.69
C PRO A 124 40.16 11.78 -22.68
N TYR A 125 41.38 12.10 -23.11
CA TYR A 125 41.85 13.44 -23.45
C TYR A 125 40.78 14.25 -24.19
N HIS A 126 40.48 15.46 -23.71
CA HIS A 126 40.51 16.67 -24.52
C HIS A 126 40.59 17.93 -23.66
#